data_AF-A0A368W011-F1
#
_entry.id   AF-A0A368W011-F1
#
_cell.length_a   1.000
_cell.length_b   1.000
_cell.length_c   1.000
_cell.angle_alpha   90.00
_cell.angle_beta   90.00
_cell.angle_gamma   90.00
#
_symmetry.space_group_name_H-M   'P 1'
#
loop_
_entity.id
_entity.type
_entity.pdbx_description
1 polymer ?
#
loop_
_entity_poly.entity_id
_entity_poly.type
_entity_poly.pdbx_seq_one_letter_code
_entity_poly.pdbx_strand_id
1 'polypeptide(L)'
;MWLAPVQVKLLPVSDKYNEYTLQVKRSLDEAGIRTEMDIRNEKLGYKIREAGLEKVPYTVVLGENEKNSGTAALRKRGEGDLGSLTIQELIERIIDEARAKH
;
A
#
# COMPACT_ATOMS: atom_id res chain seq x y z
N MET A 1 -10.39 7.66 13.19
CA MET A 1 -10.05 8.09 11.81
C MET A 1 -10.54 7.03 10.82
N TRP A 2 -11.84 6.98 10.51
CA TRP A 2 -12.45 5.83 9.79
C TRP A 2 -13.20 6.21 8.49
N LEU A 3 -13.12 7.48 8.06
CA LEU A 3 -13.94 8.00 6.95
C LEU A 3 -13.21 8.03 5.59
N ALA A 4 -11.96 7.56 5.49
CA ALA A 4 -11.27 7.51 4.21
C ALA A 4 -11.85 6.37 3.35
N PRO A 5 -12.30 6.64 2.11
CA PRO A 5 -12.81 5.60 1.21
C PRO A 5 -11.72 4.58 0.86
N VAL A 6 -10.46 5.03 0.78
CA VAL A 6 -9.26 4.22 0.55
C VAL A 6 -8.27 4.48 1.67
N GLN A 7 -7.87 3.43 2.38
CA GLN A 7 -6.86 3.51 3.45
C GLN A 7 -5.45 3.26 2.91
N VAL A 8 -5.32 2.36 1.95
CA VAL A 8 -4.03 1.94 1.41
C VAL A 8 -4.09 1.93 -0.11
N LYS A 9 -3.12 2.57 -0.78
CA LYS A 9 -3.01 2.55 -2.24
C LYS A 9 -1.78 1.73 -2.65
N LEU A 10 -2.00 0.68 -3.41
CA LEU A 10 -0.98 -0.26 -3.90
C LEU A 10 -0.51 0.20 -5.28
N LEU A 11 0.78 0.48 -5.40
CA LEU A 11 1.44 1.04 -6.57
C LEU A 11 2.46 0.03 -7.13
N PRO A 12 2.04 -0.84 -8.06
CA PRO A 12 3.00 -1.67 -8.80
C PRO A 12 3.92 -0.78 -9.65
N VAL A 13 5.22 -1.10 -9.64
CA VAL A 13 6.24 -0.42 -10.47
C VAL A 13 6.04 -0.72 -11.96
N SER A 14 5.45 -1.88 -12.28
CA SER A 14 5.20 -2.34 -13.64
C SER A 14 4.09 -3.40 -13.64
N ASP A 15 3.41 -3.59 -14.77
CA ASP A 15 2.36 -4.60 -14.94
C ASP A 15 2.79 -6.03 -14.59
N LYS A 16 4.10 -6.32 -14.69
CA LYS A 16 4.70 -7.61 -14.27
C LYS A 16 4.47 -7.94 -12.79
N TYR A 17 4.18 -6.94 -11.97
CA TYR A 17 3.94 -7.06 -10.53
C TYR A 17 2.46 -6.95 -10.16
N ASN A 18 1.57 -6.86 -11.15
CA ASN A 18 0.12 -6.74 -10.90
C ASN A 18 -0.44 -7.99 -10.19
N GLU A 19 0.02 -9.19 -10.54
CA GLU A 19 -0.40 -10.42 -9.88
C GLU A 19 0.01 -10.46 -8.40
N TYR A 20 1.26 -10.08 -8.11
CA TYR A 20 1.74 -9.97 -6.74
C TYR A 20 0.96 -8.91 -5.97
N THR A 21 0.71 -7.77 -6.60
CA THR A 21 -0.09 -6.69 -6.01
C THR A 21 -1.52 -7.13 -5.70
N LEU A 22 -2.14 -7.93 -6.58
CA LEU A 22 -3.46 -8.50 -6.36
C LEU A 22 -3.46 -9.48 -5.17
N GLN A 23 -2.41 -10.27 -5.01
CA GLN A 23 -2.25 -11.17 -3.86
C GLN A 23 -2.18 -10.36 -2.55
N VAL A 24 -1.34 -9.33 -2.50
CA VAL A 24 -1.22 -8.43 -1.35
C VAL A 24 -2.55 -7.73 -1.05
N LYS A 25 -3.24 -7.24 -2.09
CA LYS A 25 -4.58 -6.63 -1.99
C LYS A 25 -5.56 -7.59 -1.31
N ARG A 26 -5.59 -8.86 -1.72
CA ARG A 26 -6.49 -9.87 -1.13
C ARG A 26 -6.19 -10.08 0.35
N SER A 27 -4.92 -10.24 0.74
CA SER A 27 -4.55 -10.39 2.15
C SER A 27 -5.01 -9.21 3.00
N LEU A 28 -4.91 -7.99 2.47
CA LEU A 28 -5.38 -6.78 3.15
C LEU A 28 -6.92 -6.69 3.19
N ASP A 29 -7.60 -7.10 2.13
CA ASP A 29 -9.06 -7.11 2.05
C ASP A 29 -9.67 -8.13 3.02
N GLU A 30 -9.07 -9.32 3.14
CA GLU A 30 -9.41 -10.35 4.14
C GLU A 30 -9.23 -9.85 5.58
N ALA A 31 -8.29 -8.93 5.79
CA ALA A 31 -8.08 -8.25 7.06
C ALA A 31 -9.07 -7.08 7.31
N GLY A 32 -9.97 -6.80 6.36
CA GLY A 32 -10.94 -5.71 6.45
C GLY A 32 -10.38 -4.33 6.10
N ILE A 33 -9.20 -4.26 5.48
CA ILE A 33 -8.52 -3.01 5.12
C ILE A 33 -8.92 -2.58 3.71
N ARG A 34 -9.41 -1.34 3.58
CA ARG A 34 -9.79 -0.77 2.27
C ARG A 34 -8.55 -0.42 1.46
N THR A 35 -8.28 -1.23 0.45
CA THR A 35 -7.14 -1.07 -0.46
C THR A 35 -7.57 -0.77 -1.89
N GLU A 36 -6.81 0.08 -2.57
CA GLU A 36 -6.96 0.35 -4.01
C GLU A 36 -5.67 0.03 -4.75
N MET A 37 -5.76 -0.56 -5.95
CA MET A 37 -4.59 -0.84 -6.79
C MET A 37 -4.54 0.16 -7.95
N ASP A 38 -3.40 0.81 -8.13
CA ASP A 38 -3.16 1.71 -9.25
C ASP A 38 -2.25 1.04 -10.30
N ILE A 39 -2.88 0.33 -11.24
CA ILE A 39 -2.20 -0.39 -12.33
C ILE A 39 -1.92 0.49 -13.55
N ARG A 40 -2.07 1.82 -13.47
CA ARG A 40 -1.82 2.70 -14.62
C ARG A 40 -0.35 2.62 -15.03
N ASN A 41 -0.04 2.65 -16.33
CA ASN A 41 1.35 2.67 -16.80
C ASN A 41 1.91 4.10 -16.76
N GLU A 42 2.03 4.64 -15.55
CA GLU A 42 2.58 5.96 -15.27
C GLU A 42 3.81 5.87 -14.36
N LYS A 43 4.63 6.93 -14.37
CA LYS A 43 5.82 6.99 -13.52
C LYS A 43 5.41 6.85 -12.05
N LEU A 44 6.12 6.01 -11.30
CA LEU A 44 5.87 5.80 -9.87
C LEU A 44 5.78 7.11 -9.08
N GLY A 45 6.64 8.08 -9.36
CA GLY A 45 6.61 9.39 -8.72
C GLY A 45 5.33 10.19 -8.97
N TYR A 46 4.68 10.00 -10.12
CA TYR A 46 3.37 10.59 -10.41
C TYR A 46 2.27 9.93 -9.56
N LYS A 47 2.25 8.60 -9.52
CA LYS A 47 1.30 7.84 -8.70
C LYS A 47 1.40 8.15 -7.20
N ILE A 48 2.63 8.30 -6.69
CA ILE A 48 2.86 8.69 -5.29
C ILE A 48 2.29 10.10 -5.02
N ARG A 49 2.46 11.02 -5.97
CA ARG A 49 1.92 12.37 -5.87
C ARG A 49 0.39 12.36 -5.90
N GLU A 50 -0.23 11.62 -6.81
CA GLU A 50 -1.69 11.42 -6.89
C GLU A 50 -2.25 10.84 -5.57
N ALA A 51 -1.64 9.76 -5.05
CA ALA A 51 -2.04 9.17 -3.76
C ALA A 51 -1.97 10.18 -2.61
N GLY A 52 -0.95 11.06 -2.63
CA GLY A 52 -0.82 12.16 -1.69
C GLY A 52 -1.93 13.23 -1.82
N LEU A 53 -2.37 13.53 -3.05
CA LEU A 53 -3.47 14.46 -3.36
C LEU A 53 -4.84 13.90 -2.93
N GLU A 54 -5.05 12.59 -3.12
CA GLU A 54 -6.23 11.84 -2.67
C GLU A 54 -6.27 11.68 -1.14
N LYS A 55 -5.24 12.18 -0.43
CA LYS A 55 -5.11 12.13 1.03
C LYS A 55 -5.09 10.69 1.57
N VAL A 56 -4.62 9.73 0.76
CA VAL A 56 -4.48 8.35 1.20
C VAL A 56 -3.45 8.29 2.34
N PRO A 57 -3.77 7.67 3.48
CA PRO A 57 -2.86 7.64 4.62
C PRO A 57 -1.63 6.75 4.36
N TYR A 58 -1.79 5.63 3.65
CA TYR A 58 -0.71 4.71 3.31
C TYR A 58 -0.61 4.46 1.82
N THR A 59 0.61 4.49 1.32
CA THR A 59 0.94 4.09 -0.06
C THR A 59 1.92 2.94 0.02
N VAL A 60 1.70 1.90 -0.77
CA VAL A 60 2.55 0.71 -0.80
C VAL A 60 3.12 0.58 -2.19
N VAL A 61 4.44 0.49 -2.31
CA VAL A 61 5.13 0.27 -3.57
C VAL A 61 5.51 -1.19 -3.68
N LEU A 62 5.26 -1.77 -4.86
CA LEU A 62 5.52 -3.18 -5.15
C LEU A 62 6.32 -3.29 -6.45
N GLY A 63 7.62 -3.45 -6.29
CA GLY A 63 8.57 -3.67 -7.37
C GLY A 63 9.09 -5.11 -7.46
N GLU A 64 10.23 -5.23 -8.15
CA GLU A 64 10.95 -6.48 -8.32
C GLU A 64 11.50 -7.02 -7.00
N ASN A 65 12.12 -6.16 -6.20
CA ASN A 65 12.76 -6.55 -4.94
C ASN A 65 11.71 -7.05 -3.93
N GLU A 66 10.58 -6.36 -3.86
CA GLU A 66 9.43 -6.66 -3.03
C GLU A 66 8.79 -8.00 -3.42
N LYS A 67 8.58 -8.23 -4.72
CA LYS A 67 8.08 -9.53 -5.22
C LYS A 67 9.05 -10.67 -4.90
N ASN A 68 10.35 -10.48 -5.12
CA ASN A 68 11.34 -11.52 -4.85
C ASN A 68 11.49 -11.83 -3.35
N SER A 69 11.33 -10.82 -2.49
CA SER A 69 11.48 -10.96 -1.05
C SER A 69 10.17 -11.29 -0.31
N GLY A 70 9.02 -11.24 -1.00
CA GLY A 70 7.71 -11.37 -0.35
C GLY A 70 7.39 -10.20 0.58
N THR A 71 7.93 -9.02 0.30
CA THR A 71 7.78 -7.81 1.10
C THR A 71 7.00 -6.73 0.34
N ALA A 72 6.69 -5.64 1.02
CA ALA A 72 5.98 -4.48 0.48
C ALA A 72 6.59 -3.21 1.07
N ALA A 73 6.95 -2.25 0.21
CA ALA A 73 7.51 -0.98 0.65
C ALA A 73 6.37 -0.07 1.13
N LEU A 74 6.27 0.14 2.45
CA LEU A 74 5.21 0.95 3.06
C LEU A 74 5.66 2.41 3.16
N ARG A 75 4.78 3.31 2.74
CA ARG A 75 5.00 4.76 2.79
C ARG A 75 3.80 5.42 3.46
N LYS A 76 4.05 6.22 4.50
CA LYS A 76 3.00 6.92 5.25
C LYS A 76 2.96 8.40 4.87
N ARG A 77 1.76 8.91 4.68
CA ARG A 77 1.55 10.33 4.37
C ARG A 77 2.02 11.19 5.54
N GLY A 78 2.95 12.11 5.26
CA GLY A 78 3.53 13.04 6.22
C GLY A 78 4.77 12.51 6.95
N GLU A 79 4.88 11.20 7.18
CA GLU A 79 6.03 10.57 7.86
C GLU A 79 7.11 10.14 6.86
N GLY A 80 6.72 9.82 5.62
CA GLY A 80 7.63 9.43 4.54
C GLY A 80 7.70 7.91 4.35
N ASP A 81 8.87 7.41 3.98
CA ASP A 81 9.10 5.98 3.76
C ASP A 81 9.34 5.25 5.08
N LEU A 82 8.57 4.19 5.31
CA LEU A 82 8.68 3.34 6.50
C LEU A 82 9.53 2.09 6.23
N GLY A 83 10.05 1.94 5.01
CA GLY A 83 10.82 0.79 4.59
C GLY A 83 9.97 -0.36 4.06
N SER A 84 10.63 -1.50 3.87
CA SER A 84 10.01 -2.73 3.36
C SER A 84 9.59 -3.62 4.52
N LEU A 85 8.32 -4.00 4.56
CA LEU A 85 7.74 -4.89 5.58
C LEU A 85 7.23 -6.16 4.91
N THR A 86 7.15 -7.27 5.63
CA THR A 86 6.42 -8.43 5.13
C THR A 86 4.93 -8.12 5.01
N ILE A 87 4.19 -8.88 4.19
CA ILE A 87 2.74 -8.68 4.02
C ILE A 87 2.00 -8.81 5.36
N GLN A 88 2.47 -9.71 6.22
CA GLN A 88 1.90 -9.89 7.55
C GLN A 88 2.14 -8.67 8.45
N GLU A 89 3.39 -8.20 8.55
CA GLU A 89 3.73 -6.99 9.31
C GLU A 89 2.99 -5.75 8.81
N LEU A 90 2.82 -5.63 7.50
CA LEU A 90 2.06 -4.56 6.86
C LEU A 90 0.61 -4.53 7.38
N ILE A 91 -0.05 -5.69 7.37
CA ILE A 91 -1.44 -5.85 7.84
C ILE A 91 -1.53 -5.52 9.33
N GLU A 92 -0.66 -6.11 10.15
CA GLU A 92 -0.65 -5.86 11.60
C GLU A 92 -0.45 -4.39 11.92
N ARG A 93 0.47 -3.72 11.22
CA ARG A 93 0.73 -2.29 11.42
C ARG A 93 -0.44 -1.40 11.03
N ILE A 94 -1.12 -1.70 9.93
CA ILE A 94 -2.30 -0.92 9.50
C ILE A 94 -3.47 -1.14 10.47
N ILE A 95 -3.69 -2.38 10.91
CA ILE A 95 -4.73 -2.69 11.91
C ILE A 95 -4.43 -2.00 13.24
N ASP A 96 -3.17 -2.04 13.69
CA ASP A 96 -2.75 -1.40 14.93
C ASP A 96 -2.97 0.12 14.88
N GLU A 97 -2.55 0.79 13.79
CA GLU A 97 -2.83 2.23 13.64
C GLU A 97 -4.34 2.54 13.47
N ALA A 98 -5.10 1.65 12.85
CA ALA A 98 -6.55 1.79 12.75
C ALA A 98 -7.23 1.68 14.12
N ARG A 99 -6.72 0.82 15.02
CA ARG A 99 -7.20 0.65 16.41
C ARG A 99 -6.70 1.73 17.36
N ALA A 100 -5.45 2.15 17.25
CA ALA A 100 -4.81 3.12 18.14
C ALA A 100 -5.37 4.55 17.99
N LYS A 101 -6.04 4.85 16.89
CA LYS A 101 -6.78 6.12 16.68
C LYS A 101 -8.24 6.07 17.16
N HIS A 102 -8.54 5.21 18.13
CA HIS A 102 -9.83 5.10 18.82
C HIS A 102 -9.75 5.67 20.22
#